data_AF-A0A409XWD5-F1
#
_entry.id   AF-A0A409XWD5-F1
#
_cell.length_a   1.000
_cell.length_b   1.000
_cell.length_c   1.000
_cell.angle_alpha   90.00
_cell.angle_beta   90.00
_cell.angle_gamma   90.00
#
_symmetry.space_group_name_H-M   'P 1'
#
loop_
_entity.id
_entity.type
_entity.pdbx_description
1 polymer ?
#
loop_
_entity_poly.entity_id
_entity_poly.type
_entity_poly.pdbx_seq_one_letter_code
_entity_poly.pdbx_strand_id
1 'polypeptide(L)'
;MSSEVIDGVCQGISRQVFQFNPDISVLLVRFSPKDAPSAYWSMTSTAFSLIISSIVTSAQNEITLLDAIVVVYVLLLPVLASAFGLSEIMAPQSTKNSTRSVHSPLLIVANWTRSAFTYSFALYVWISAPTFGQGPPECNKATFFIFFGASLPALGSGRYLNLAVWSILTLTFVWRSLKGARTIFISLHALFSKTASQALLRPKHSAENEVHREVVRRKNFVTGETTQTNRLFRPRQIFHELLQGMASHILGWAPSGTGRWYRLFGKAILITFLSIWAIVMTELQLALNDQGAINNEWGFGQILPLVLTISPLFSLWESFLSRHSSGPTSKSRKIRFSIRKASNLQRPQCELDFYPPEFVDKMPEAEVDKARAPSAFAVITIDEREMYTTYEAHNTTDPEWEESFDVEVDDLSTVVIRVFDRKCIDRGWTSFIGFTTIHPFTAFPHAVDPAVYSGEEENPAPPSKKVDLDDIPLVRDGHTVPNMTIGISLSSDTKAPISLLVAPPILHGPKIERVERRVNLVKFGNRKMGSKKETTTRVYEMS
;
A
#
# COMPACT_ATOMS: atom_id res chain seq x y z
N MET A 1 45.85 -5.12 -41.54
CA MET A 1 45.86 -5.96 -40.32
C MET A 1 46.20 -5.10 -39.12
N SER A 2 45.24 -4.35 -38.56
CA SER A 2 45.28 -3.78 -37.20
C SER A 2 44.10 -2.82 -36.93
N SER A 3 42.86 -3.22 -37.22
CA SER A 3 41.67 -2.53 -36.68
C SER A 3 40.47 -3.44 -36.40
N GLU A 4 40.59 -4.76 -36.51
CA GLU A 4 39.46 -5.69 -36.34
C GLU A 4 39.28 -6.24 -34.91
N VAL A 5 40.11 -5.82 -33.94
CA VAL A 5 40.13 -6.45 -32.60
C VAL A 5 39.45 -5.60 -31.51
N ILE A 6 39.04 -4.35 -31.82
CA ILE A 6 38.40 -3.47 -30.81
C ILE A 6 36.87 -3.40 -30.97
N ASP A 7 36.30 -3.84 -32.10
CA ASP A 7 34.84 -3.81 -32.32
C ASP A 7 34.08 -4.93 -31.59
N GLY A 8 34.78 -5.95 -31.07
CA GLY A 8 34.16 -7.10 -30.41
C GLY A 8 33.72 -6.90 -28.96
N VAL A 9 34.12 -5.80 -28.30
CA VAL A 9 33.89 -5.61 -26.85
C VAL A 9 32.79 -4.57 -26.55
N CYS A 10 32.46 -3.68 -27.49
CA CYS A 10 31.39 -2.68 -27.30
C CYS A 10 29.99 -3.16 -27.71
N GLN A 11 29.88 -4.30 -28.40
CA GLN A 11 28.59 -4.85 -28.87
C GLN A 11 27.82 -5.67 -27.82
N GLY A 12 28.44 -6.07 -26.72
CA GLY A 12 27.83 -6.95 -25.71
C GLY A 12 27.08 -6.23 -24.58
N ILE A 13 27.47 -5.00 -24.25
CA ILE A 13 26.99 -4.32 -23.03
C ILE A 13 25.70 -3.52 -23.29
N SER A 14 25.47 -3.02 -24.52
CA SER A 14 24.30 -2.18 -24.85
C SER A 14 22.98 -2.96 -24.96
N ARG A 15 22.99 -4.21 -25.47
CA ARG A 15 21.78 -5.05 -25.58
C ARG A 15 21.18 -5.45 -24.24
N GLN A 16 22.01 -5.59 -23.20
CA GLN A 16 21.55 -6.05 -21.89
C GLN A 16 20.84 -4.96 -21.09
N VAL A 17 21.13 -3.66 -21.31
CA VAL A 17 20.56 -2.60 -20.46
C VAL A 17 19.10 -2.31 -20.78
N PHE A 18 18.67 -2.49 -22.03
CA PHE A 18 17.27 -2.34 -22.47
C PHE A 18 16.28 -3.21 -21.67
N GLN A 19 16.79 -4.31 -21.12
CA GLN A 19 16.02 -5.47 -20.68
C GLN A 19 15.59 -5.38 -19.20
N PHE A 20 16.31 -4.63 -18.36
CA PHE A 20 16.09 -4.65 -16.91
C PHE A 20 15.04 -3.65 -16.38
N ASN A 21 14.60 -2.67 -17.18
CA ASN A 21 13.82 -1.52 -16.67
C ASN A 21 12.46 -1.84 -16.01
N PRO A 22 11.55 -2.56 -16.70
CA PRO A 22 10.22 -2.78 -16.17
C PRO A 22 10.25 -3.77 -14.99
N ASP A 23 11.21 -4.70 -15.00
CA ASP A 23 11.45 -5.63 -13.88
C ASP A 23 11.87 -4.92 -12.62
N ILE A 24 12.86 -4.03 -12.73
CA ILE A 24 13.36 -3.27 -11.57
C ILE A 24 12.25 -2.40 -11.01
N SER A 25 11.43 -1.78 -11.85
CA SER A 25 10.29 -0.96 -11.40
C SER A 25 9.25 -1.77 -10.63
N VAL A 26 8.94 -2.99 -11.10
CA VAL A 26 7.97 -3.87 -10.42
C VAL A 26 8.56 -4.48 -9.15
N LEU A 27 9.85 -4.85 -9.17
CA LEU A 27 10.59 -5.29 -7.97
C LEU A 27 10.66 -4.17 -6.94
N LEU A 28 10.88 -2.93 -7.36
CA LEU A 28 10.88 -1.74 -6.50
C LEU A 28 9.56 -1.48 -5.81
N VAL A 29 8.45 -1.48 -6.57
CA VAL A 29 7.11 -1.32 -6.00
C VAL A 29 6.84 -2.34 -4.89
N ARG A 30 7.48 -3.52 -4.99
CA ARG A 30 7.34 -4.61 -4.03
C ARG A 30 8.31 -4.53 -2.85
N PHE A 31 9.57 -4.17 -3.08
CA PHE A 31 10.61 -4.12 -2.05
C PHE A 31 10.66 -2.79 -1.28
N SER A 32 10.21 -1.71 -1.91
CA SER A 32 10.04 -0.40 -1.30
C SER A 32 8.68 0.20 -1.71
N PRO A 33 7.58 -0.20 -1.05
CA PRO A 33 6.25 0.35 -1.33
C PRO A 33 6.15 1.86 -1.09
N LYS A 34 7.08 2.44 -0.33
CA LYS A 34 7.19 3.90 -0.12
C LYS A 34 7.69 4.62 -1.36
N ASP A 35 8.58 4.00 -2.13
CA ASP A 35 9.15 4.55 -3.37
C ASP A 35 8.39 4.09 -4.62
N ALA A 36 7.41 3.20 -4.46
CA ALA A 36 6.54 2.76 -5.54
C ALA A 36 5.96 3.91 -6.40
N PRO A 37 5.50 5.05 -5.83
CA PRO A 37 4.94 6.12 -6.64
C PRO A 37 5.96 6.77 -7.59
N SER A 38 7.22 6.96 -7.18
CA SER A 38 8.25 7.59 -8.01
C SER A 38 8.67 6.68 -9.16
N ALA A 39 8.91 5.40 -8.88
CA ALA A 39 9.17 4.38 -9.91
C ALA A 39 8.02 4.30 -10.93
N TYR A 40 6.78 4.35 -10.44
CA TYR A 40 5.59 4.32 -11.28
C TYR A 40 5.44 5.57 -12.15
N TRP A 41 5.77 6.76 -11.63
CA TRP A 41 5.84 7.99 -12.40
C TRP A 41 6.89 7.92 -13.49
N SER A 42 8.09 7.44 -13.16
CA SER A 42 9.19 7.25 -14.12
C SER A 42 8.71 6.36 -15.27
N MET A 43 8.22 5.17 -14.96
CA MET A 43 7.69 4.22 -15.95
C MET A 43 6.54 4.80 -16.79
N THR A 44 5.63 5.56 -16.17
CA THR A 44 4.49 6.16 -16.88
C THR A 44 4.96 7.24 -17.86
N SER A 45 5.84 8.14 -17.42
CA SER A 45 6.40 9.21 -18.25
C SER A 45 7.24 8.68 -19.40
N THR A 46 8.09 7.69 -19.12
CA THR A 46 8.84 6.91 -20.12
C THR A 46 7.95 6.39 -21.23
N ALA A 47 6.92 5.63 -20.86
CA ALA A 47 6.04 5.01 -21.82
C ALA A 47 5.24 6.06 -22.60
N PHE A 48 4.84 7.15 -21.95
CA PHE A 48 4.16 8.26 -22.61
C PHE A 48 5.05 8.95 -23.64
N SER A 49 6.33 9.19 -23.30
CA SER A 49 7.32 9.73 -24.24
C SER A 49 7.51 8.81 -25.44
N LEU A 50 7.67 7.50 -25.21
CA LEU A 50 7.79 6.50 -26.28
C LEU A 50 6.57 6.53 -27.21
N ILE A 51 5.36 6.53 -26.64
CA ILE A 51 4.10 6.59 -27.39
C ILE A 51 4.05 7.85 -28.26
N ILE A 52 4.35 9.02 -27.71
CA ILE A 52 4.30 10.29 -28.45
C ILE A 52 5.34 10.26 -29.58
N SER A 53 6.59 9.90 -29.29
CA SER A 53 7.65 9.81 -30.30
C SER A 53 7.26 8.86 -31.42
N SER A 54 6.70 7.68 -31.11
CA SER A 54 6.26 6.72 -32.11
C SER A 54 5.05 7.16 -32.90
N ILE A 55 4.10 7.88 -32.30
CA ILE A 55 2.98 8.50 -33.03
C ILE A 55 3.50 9.56 -34.01
N VAL A 56 4.40 10.44 -33.56
CA VAL A 56 4.95 11.54 -34.39
C VAL A 56 5.76 10.99 -35.57
N THR A 57 6.70 10.07 -35.30
CA THR A 57 7.51 9.41 -36.35
C THR A 57 6.66 8.56 -37.28
N SER A 58 5.60 7.91 -36.77
CA SER A 58 4.63 7.21 -37.61
C SER A 58 3.83 8.14 -38.51
N ALA A 59 3.46 9.33 -38.03
CA ALA A 59 2.77 10.33 -38.84
C ALA A 59 3.68 10.90 -39.95
N GLN A 60 4.99 10.96 -39.70
CA GLN A 60 6.01 11.31 -40.70
C GLN A 60 6.39 10.13 -41.61
N ASN A 61 5.83 8.94 -41.35
CA ASN A 61 6.17 7.67 -42.01
C ASN A 61 7.65 7.25 -41.87
N GLU A 62 8.39 7.83 -40.93
CA GLU A 62 9.83 7.57 -40.73
C GLU A 62 10.10 6.25 -40.00
N ILE A 63 9.13 5.74 -39.25
CA ILE A 63 9.25 4.50 -38.48
C ILE A 63 8.89 3.26 -39.32
N THR A 64 9.72 2.22 -39.26
CA THR A 64 9.44 0.96 -39.94
C THR A 64 8.35 0.16 -39.20
N LEU A 65 7.70 -0.79 -39.90
CA LEU A 65 6.73 -1.70 -39.26
C LEU A 65 7.37 -2.52 -38.14
N LEU A 66 8.62 -2.95 -38.31
CA LEU A 66 9.35 -3.73 -37.30
C LEU A 66 9.55 -2.90 -36.03
N ASP A 67 10.04 -1.67 -36.17
CA ASP A 67 10.27 -0.77 -35.03
C ASP A 67 8.97 -0.46 -34.30
N ALA A 68 7.89 -0.20 -35.03
CA ALA A 68 6.58 0.04 -34.43
C ALA A 68 6.05 -1.18 -33.66
N ILE A 69 6.24 -2.40 -34.19
CA ILE A 69 5.90 -3.64 -33.47
C ILE A 69 6.72 -3.73 -32.18
N VAL A 70 8.04 -3.52 -32.25
CA VAL A 70 8.91 -3.56 -31.05
C VAL A 70 8.45 -2.54 -30.00
N VAL A 71 8.14 -1.31 -30.41
CA VAL A 71 7.59 -0.29 -29.49
C VAL A 71 6.29 -0.78 -28.84
N VAL A 72 5.36 -1.36 -29.61
CA VAL A 72 4.09 -1.89 -29.06
C VAL A 72 4.35 -2.95 -27.99
N TYR A 73 5.33 -3.83 -28.19
CA TYR A 73 5.74 -4.84 -27.20
C TYR A 73 6.38 -4.23 -25.95
N VAL A 74 7.25 -3.24 -26.12
CA VAL A 74 7.86 -2.51 -24.99
C VAL A 74 6.78 -1.81 -24.16
N LEU A 75 5.78 -1.20 -24.81
CA LEU A 75 4.67 -0.52 -24.14
C LEU A 75 3.68 -1.47 -23.44
N LEU A 76 3.65 -2.75 -23.84
CA LEU A 76 2.85 -3.77 -23.16
C LEU A 76 3.33 -3.99 -21.72
N LEU A 77 4.64 -3.88 -21.45
CA LEU A 77 5.21 -4.12 -20.12
C LEU A 77 4.67 -3.13 -19.06
N PRO A 78 4.69 -1.79 -19.26
CA PRO A 78 4.01 -0.84 -18.38
C PRO A 78 2.49 -1.06 -18.27
N VAL A 79 1.83 -1.54 -19.32
CA VAL A 79 0.39 -1.89 -19.26
C VAL A 79 0.16 -3.05 -18.31
N LEU A 80 0.93 -4.14 -18.42
CA LEU A 80 0.86 -5.28 -17.52
C LEU A 80 1.25 -4.87 -16.09
N ALA A 81 2.35 -4.13 -15.92
CA ALA A 81 2.78 -3.60 -14.62
C ALA A 81 1.69 -2.73 -13.98
N SER A 82 0.98 -1.91 -14.75
CA SER A 82 -0.16 -1.13 -14.24
C SER A 82 -1.36 -2.00 -13.87
N ALA A 83 -1.67 -3.02 -14.67
CA ALA A 83 -2.80 -3.91 -14.42
C ALA A 83 -2.62 -4.71 -13.11
N PHE A 84 -1.40 -5.21 -12.87
CA PHE A 84 -1.05 -5.98 -11.68
C PHE A 84 -0.66 -5.08 -10.49
N GLY A 85 0.15 -4.05 -10.70
CA GLY A 85 0.64 -3.13 -9.66
C GLY A 85 -0.47 -2.28 -9.05
N LEU A 86 -1.33 -1.65 -9.86
CA LEU A 86 -2.48 -0.91 -9.30
C LEU A 86 -3.45 -1.82 -8.57
N SER A 87 -3.55 -3.11 -8.93
CA SER A 87 -4.41 -4.03 -8.19
C SER A 87 -3.91 -4.26 -6.76
N GLU A 88 -2.60 -4.23 -6.52
CA GLU A 88 -2.01 -4.33 -5.18
C GLU A 88 -2.07 -3.02 -4.41
N ILE A 89 -1.85 -1.88 -5.08
CA ILE A 89 -1.90 -0.58 -4.39
C ILE A 89 -3.34 -0.13 -4.12
N MET A 90 -4.28 -0.51 -4.99
CA MET A 90 -5.71 -0.28 -4.77
C MET A 90 -6.35 -1.34 -3.87
N ALA A 91 -5.73 -2.52 -3.73
CA ALA A 91 -6.10 -3.44 -2.66
C ALA A 91 -5.85 -2.70 -1.34
N PRO A 92 -6.86 -2.51 -0.48
CA PRO A 92 -6.67 -1.74 0.73
C PRO A 92 -5.54 -2.38 1.55
N GLN A 93 -4.48 -1.62 1.80
CA GLN A 93 -3.44 -2.08 2.71
C GLN A 93 -4.08 -2.28 4.08
N SER A 94 -3.80 -3.45 4.65
CA SER A 94 -4.49 -4.03 5.81
C SER A 94 -4.27 -3.27 7.14
N THR A 95 -3.57 -2.14 7.16
CA THR A 95 -3.38 -1.33 8.36
C THR A 95 -4.50 -0.30 8.47
N LYS A 96 -5.42 -0.65 9.36
CA LYS A 96 -6.79 -0.15 9.64
C LYS A 96 -7.06 1.35 9.65
N ASN A 97 -6.07 2.20 9.51
CA ASN A 97 -6.18 3.64 9.74
C ASN A 97 -5.15 4.45 8.93
N SER A 98 -4.34 3.81 8.09
CA SER A 98 -3.62 4.57 7.07
C SER A 98 -4.69 5.13 6.16
N THR A 99 -4.87 6.45 6.18
CA THR A 99 -5.44 7.16 5.03
C THR A 99 -4.80 6.51 3.81
N ARG A 100 -5.62 6.04 2.86
CA ARG A 100 -5.09 5.60 1.57
C ARG A 100 -4.11 6.70 1.20
N SER A 101 -2.81 6.43 1.08
CA SER A 101 -1.90 7.42 0.52
C SER A 101 -2.40 7.59 -0.90
N VAL A 102 -3.31 8.55 -1.09
CA VAL A 102 -4.06 8.67 -2.31
C VAL A 102 -3.00 8.97 -3.34
N HIS A 103 -2.78 8.00 -4.23
CA HIS A 103 -1.96 8.23 -5.39
C HIS A 103 -2.41 9.54 -6.01
N SER A 104 -1.45 10.44 -6.25
CA SER A 104 -1.69 11.72 -6.87
C SER A 104 -2.77 11.57 -7.95
N PRO A 105 -3.86 12.37 -7.92
CA PRO A 105 -4.92 12.28 -8.93
C PRO A 105 -4.35 12.34 -10.36
N LEU A 106 -3.23 13.04 -10.51
CA LEU A 106 -2.46 13.12 -11.76
C LEU A 106 -1.94 11.76 -12.21
N LEU A 107 -1.49 10.91 -11.29
CA LEU A 107 -0.98 9.57 -11.61
C LEU A 107 -2.08 8.66 -12.15
N ILE A 108 -3.29 8.75 -11.58
CA ILE A 108 -4.45 7.98 -12.04
C ILE A 108 -4.80 8.39 -13.48
N VAL A 109 -4.87 9.69 -13.73
CA VAL A 109 -5.18 10.24 -15.06
C VAL A 109 -4.06 9.90 -16.04
N ALA A 110 -2.80 10.18 -15.71
CA ALA A 110 -1.64 9.90 -16.56
C ALA A 110 -1.56 8.42 -16.93
N ASN A 111 -1.78 7.51 -15.97
CA ASN A 111 -1.77 6.09 -16.24
C ASN A 111 -2.91 5.64 -17.15
N TRP A 112 -4.11 6.20 -16.94
CA TRP A 112 -5.26 5.93 -17.80
C TRP A 112 -4.99 6.41 -19.24
N THR A 113 -4.52 7.65 -19.41
CA THR A 113 -4.19 8.24 -20.72
C THR A 113 -3.10 7.45 -21.43
N ARG A 114 -2.02 7.11 -20.73
CA ARG A 114 -0.95 6.24 -21.25
C ARG A 114 -1.51 4.91 -21.76
N SER A 115 -2.34 4.25 -20.95
CA SER A 115 -2.92 2.96 -21.33
C SER A 115 -3.82 3.11 -22.56
N ALA A 116 -4.68 4.12 -22.60
CA ALA A 116 -5.55 4.41 -23.74
C ALA A 116 -4.73 4.59 -25.03
N PHE A 117 -3.71 5.44 -25.01
CA PHE A 117 -2.86 5.62 -26.19
C PHE A 117 -2.06 4.37 -26.56
N THR A 118 -1.62 3.57 -25.59
CA THR A 118 -0.92 2.29 -25.89
C THR A 118 -1.84 1.36 -26.67
N TYR A 119 -3.07 1.15 -26.21
CA TYR A 119 -4.06 0.29 -26.88
C TYR A 119 -4.42 0.83 -28.27
N SER A 120 -4.64 2.14 -28.38
CA SER A 120 -4.95 2.78 -29.67
C SER A 120 -3.80 2.66 -30.66
N PHE A 121 -2.56 2.94 -30.23
CA PHE A 121 -1.38 2.82 -31.08
C PHE A 121 -1.13 1.37 -31.53
N ALA A 122 -1.25 0.41 -30.61
CA ALA A 122 -1.12 -1.01 -30.94
C ALA A 122 -2.14 -1.45 -32.00
N LEU A 123 -3.41 -1.11 -31.83
CA LEU A 123 -4.44 -1.41 -32.82
C LEU A 123 -4.14 -0.71 -34.16
N TYR A 124 -3.73 0.56 -34.14
CA TYR A 124 -3.36 1.29 -35.35
C TYR A 124 -2.23 0.62 -36.13
N VAL A 125 -1.13 0.25 -35.47
CA VAL A 125 0.02 -0.43 -36.10
C VAL A 125 -0.43 -1.73 -36.79
N TRP A 126 -1.23 -2.57 -36.11
CA TRP A 126 -1.67 -3.84 -36.67
C TRP A 126 -2.78 -3.72 -37.73
N ILE A 127 -3.64 -2.70 -37.63
CA ILE A 127 -4.64 -2.39 -38.66
C ILE A 127 -3.94 -1.89 -39.92
N SER A 128 -2.98 -0.98 -39.76
CA SER A 128 -2.26 -0.33 -40.87
C SER A 128 -1.04 -1.12 -41.36
N ALA A 129 -0.72 -2.28 -40.76
CA ALA A 129 0.48 -3.08 -41.07
C ALA A 129 0.80 -3.25 -42.58
N PRO A 130 -0.16 -3.47 -43.50
CA PRO A 130 0.14 -3.58 -44.94
C PRO A 130 0.76 -2.33 -45.56
N THR A 131 0.42 -1.16 -45.05
CA THR A 131 0.80 0.16 -45.60
C THR A 131 1.59 0.98 -44.59
N PHE A 132 2.15 0.34 -43.57
CA PHE A 132 2.81 1.04 -42.46
C PHE A 132 4.26 1.38 -42.84
N GLY A 133 4.66 2.65 -42.65
CA GLY A 133 6.01 3.17 -42.91
C GLY A 133 6.27 3.62 -44.35
N GLN A 134 7.47 4.19 -44.60
CA GLN A 134 7.91 4.68 -45.92
C GLN A 134 8.37 3.57 -46.89
N GLY A 135 8.66 2.36 -46.39
CA GLY A 135 9.17 1.27 -47.22
C GLY A 135 8.15 0.76 -48.24
N PRO A 136 8.58 0.22 -49.40
CA PRO A 136 7.67 -0.44 -50.32
C PRO A 136 6.92 -1.55 -49.58
N PRO A 137 5.62 -1.76 -49.85
CA PRO A 137 4.77 -2.71 -49.11
C PRO A 137 5.27 -4.17 -49.21
N GLU A 138 6.18 -4.44 -50.14
CA GLU A 138 6.87 -5.72 -50.29
C GLU A 138 7.82 -6.01 -49.12
N CYS A 139 8.48 -5.00 -48.55
CA CYS A 139 9.34 -5.17 -47.38
C CYS A 139 8.54 -5.60 -46.14
N ASN A 140 7.31 -5.10 -45.99
CA ASN A 140 6.44 -5.48 -44.87
C ASN A 140 6.03 -6.97 -44.93
N LYS A 141 6.09 -7.62 -46.09
CA LYS A 141 5.82 -9.08 -46.24
C LYS A 141 6.95 -9.94 -45.71
N ALA A 142 8.17 -9.42 -45.70
CA ALA A 142 9.34 -10.13 -45.15
C ALA A 142 9.39 -10.05 -43.62
N THR A 143 8.63 -9.15 -42.99
CA THR A 143 8.63 -9.00 -41.54
C THR A 143 7.99 -10.21 -40.87
N PHE A 144 8.78 -10.90 -40.04
CA PHE A 144 8.29 -11.99 -39.19
C PHE A 144 8.04 -11.50 -37.78
N PHE A 145 6.87 -11.86 -37.27
CA PHE A 145 6.43 -11.63 -35.91
C PHE A 145 6.58 -12.94 -35.11
N ILE A 146 7.19 -12.86 -33.93
CA ILE A 146 7.40 -14.05 -33.08
C ILE A 146 6.41 -14.06 -31.93
N PHE A 147 5.68 -15.16 -31.79
CA PHE A 147 4.78 -15.39 -30.67
C PHE A 147 5.06 -16.75 -30.03
N PHE A 148 5.53 -16.77 -28.78
CA PHE A 148 5.87 -17.99 -28.06
C PHE A 148 6.83 -18.91 -28.86
N GLY A 149 7.83 -18.32 -29.52
CA GLY A 149 8.83 -19.05 -30.31
C GLY A 149 8.36 -19.48 -31.70
N ALA A 150 7.09 -19.28 -32.05
CA ALA A 150 6.60 -19.49 -33.40
C ALA A 150 6.83 -18.23 -34.25
N SER A 151 7.50 -18.38 -35.41
CA SER A 151 7.63 -17.33 -36.41
C SER A 151 6.37 -17.27 -37.28
N LEU A 152 5.62 -16.17 -37.19
CA LEU A 152 4.41 -15.92 -37.97
C LEU A 152 4.67 -14.72 -38.90
N PRO A 153 4.20 -14.75 -40.17
CA PRO A 153 4.30 -13.57 -41.03
C PRO A 153 3.48 -12.42 -40.45
N ALA A 154 4.10 -11.23 -40.31
CA ALA A 154 3.47 -10.07 -39.69
C ALA A 154 2.22 -9.59 -40.42
N LEU A 155 2.15 -9.80 -41.75
CA LEU A 155 0.98 -9.48 -42.58
C LEU A 155 -0.07 -10.61 -42.68
N GLY A 156 0.30 -11.83 -42.31
CA GLY A 156 -0.56 -13.01 -42.39
C GLY A 156 -1.21 -13.35 -41.06
N SER A 157 -1.01 -14.58 -40.61
CA SER A 157 -1.55 -15.09 -39.33
C SER A 157 -1.13 -14.26 -38.12
N GLY A 158 0.08 -13.69 -38.13
CA GLY A 158 0.58 -12.82 -37.05
C GLY A 158 -0.28 -11.57 -36.87
N ARG A 159 -0.76 -10.97 -37.96
CA ARG A 159 -1.64 -9.79 -37.94
C ARG A 159 -2.96 -10.09 -37.23
N TYR A 160 -3.65 -11.14 -37.68
CA TYR A 160 -4.96 -11.49 -37.15
C TYR A 160 -4.89 -11.93 -35.69
N LEU A 161 -3.84 -12.67 -35.32
CA LEU A 161 -3.61 -13.06 -33.94
C LEU A 161 -3.40 -11.83 -33.04
N ASN A 162 -2.54 -10.89 -33.43
CA ASN A 162 -2.31 -9.68 -32.64
C ASN A 162 -3.55 -8.78 -32.60
N LEU A 163 -4.27 -8.62 -33.71
CA LEU A 163 -5.53 -7.86 -33.73
C LEU A 163 -6.56 -8.45 -32.77
N ALA A 164 -6.70 -9.78 -32.73
CA ALA A 164 -7.60 -10.44 -31.79
C ALA A 164 -7.17 -10.20 -30.34
N VAL A 165 -5.90 -10.40 -30.01
CA VAL A 165 -5.34 -10.20 -28.67
C VAL A 165 -5.52 -8.75 -28.22
N TRP A 166 -5.07 -7.77 -29.02
CA TRP A 166 -5.17 -6.36 -28.69
C TRP A 166 -6.62 -5.87 -28.64
N SER A 167 -7.53 -6.43 -29.44
CA SER A 167 -8.96 -6.13 -29.35
C SER A 167 -9.57 -6.62 -28.03
N ILE A 168 -9.24 -7.83 -27.59
CA ILE A 168 -9.70 -8.37 -26.30
C ILE A 168 -9.16 -7.52 -25.14
N LEU A 169 -7.87 -7.17 -25.18
CA LEU A 169 -7.26 -6.31 -24.16
C LEU A 169 -7.89 -4.92 -24.13
N THR A 170 -8.14 -4.32 -25.30
CA THR A 170 -8.80 -3.02 -25.43
C THR A 170 -10.23 -3.07 -24.88
N LEU A 171 -11.00 -4.12 -25.20
CA LEU A 171 -12.36 -4.30 -24.68
C LEU A 171 -12.35 -4.46 -23.15
N THR A 172 -11.38 -5.20 -22.62
CA THR A 172 -11.18 -5.34 -21.16
C THR A 172 -10.83 -3.99 -20.51
N PHE A 173 -9.96 -3.21 -21.15
CA PHE A 173 -9.59 -1.87 -20.70
C PHE A 173 -10.79 -0.90 -20.72
N VAL A 174 -11.60 -0.91 -21.78
CA VAL A 174 -12.82 -0.11 -21.90
C VAL A 174 -13.81 -0.50 -20.82
N TRP A 175 -14.06 -1.79 -20.61
CA TRP A 175 -14.93 -2.26 -19.53
C TRP A 175 -14.42 -1.77 -18.16
N ARG A 176 -13.13 -1.96 -17.85
CA ARG A 176 -12.54 -1.48 -16.60
C ARG A 176 -12.69 0.04 -16.45
N SER A 177 -12.48 0.79 -17.53
CA SER A 177 -12.63 2.25 -17.55
C SER A 177 -14.07 2.67 -17.30
N LEU A 178 -15.06 2.00 -17.90
CA LEU A 178 -16.48 2.27 -17.66
C LEU A 178 -16.88 2.00 -16.21
N LYS A 179 -16.46 0.86 -15.64
CA LYS A 179 -16.69 0.55 -14.22
C LYS A 179 -16.01 1.57 -13.28
N GLY A 180 -14.84 2.09 -13.68
CA GLY A 180 -14.06 3.08 -12.95
C GLY A 180 -14.33 4.54 -13.32
N ALA A 181 -15.30 4.83 -14.18
CA ALA A 181 -15.46 6.15 -14.81
C ALA A 181 -15.66 7.26 -13.77
N ARG A 182 -16.42 6.97 -12.69
CA ARG A 182 -16.62 7.90 -11.58
C ARG A 182 -15.30 8.26 -10.89
N THR A 183 -14.40 7.29 -10.68
CA THR A 183 -13.09 7.54 -10.06
C THR A 183 -12.20 8.37 -10.99
N ILE A 184 -12.19 8.08 -12.30
CA ILE A 184 -11.43 8.85 -13.29
C ILE A 184 -11.94 10.29 -13.35
N PHE A 185 -13.26 10.49 -13.39
CA PHE A 185 -13.87 11.82 -13.43
C PHE A 185 -13.57 12.64 -12.17
N ILE A 186 -13.71 12.02 -10.98
CA ILE A 186 -13.35 12.68 -9.72
C ILE A 186 -11.85 13.00 -9.68
N SER A 187 -10.99 12.12 -10.19
CA SER A 187 -9.54 12.35 -10.24
C SER A 187 -9.17 13.48 -11.18
N LEU A 188 -9.81 13.55 -12.36
CA LEU A 188 -9.64 14.63 -13.32
C LEU A 188 -10.12 15.97 -12.73
N HIS A 189 -11.28 15.98 -12.08
CA HIS A 189 -11.79 17.20 -11.43
C HIS A 189 -10.91 17.62 -10.23
N ALA A 190 -10.35 16.66 -9.49
CA ALA A 190 -9.43 16.92 -8.38
C ALA A 190 -8.12 17.59 -8.81
N LEU A 191 -7.71 17.47 -10.09
CA LEU A 191 -6.55 18.21 -10.63
C LEU A 191 -6.78 19.71 -10.67
N PHE A 192 -8.01 20.13 -10.89
CA PHE A 192 -8.38 21.54 -11.04
C PHE A 192 -9.12 22.10 -9.83
N SER A 193 -9.45 21.27 -8.83
CA SER A 193 -10.30 21.65 -7.70
C SER A 193 -9.82 21.07 -6.36
N LYS A 194 -9.52 21.97 -5.41
CA LYS A 194 -9.11 21.61 -4.03
C LYS A 194 -10.21 20.84 -3.28
N THR A 195 -11.48 21.19 -3.48
CA THR A 195 -12.61 20.51 -2.83
C THR A 195 -12.78 19.08 -3.33
N ALA A 196 -12.59 18.83 -4.62
CA ALA A 196 -12.60 17.47 -5.16
C ALA A 196 -11.38 16.64 -4.75
N SER A 197 -10.21 17.27 -4.58
CA SER A 197 -9.03 16.61 -3.99
C SER A 197 -9.32 16.13 -2.56
N GLN A 198 -9.96 16.96 -1.73
CA GLN A 198 -10.42 16.54 -0.41
C GLN A 198 -11.47 15.42 -0.45
N ALA A 199 -12.35 15.41 -1.46
CA ALA A 199 -13.33 14.33 -1.63
C ALA A 199 -12.68 12.97 -1.96
N LEU A 200 -11.52 12.93 -2.63
CA LEU A 200 -10.73 11.71 -2.82
C LEU A 200 -10.07 11.22 -1.52
N LEU A 201 -9.74 12.15 -0.63
CA LEU A 201 -9.18 11.83 0.69
C LEU A 201 -10.25 11.36 1.68
N ARG A 202 -11.52 11.73 1.46
CA ARG A 202 -12.62 11.27 2.32
C ARG A 202 -12.82 9.76 2.17
N PRO A 203 -12.88 9.01 3.28
CA PRO A 203 -13.21 7.59 3.22
C PRO A 203 -14.60 7.43 2.57
N LYS A 204 -14.71 6.52 1.59
CA LYS A 204 -15.93 6.28 0.79
C LYS A 204 -17.16 5.98 1.65
N HIS A 205 -16.94 5.48 2.86
CA HIS A 205 -17.97 5.26 3.85
C HIS A 205 -17.45 5.79 5.19
N SER A 206 -18.30 6.49 5.94
CA SER A 206 -18.02 6.84 7.34
C SER A 206 -17.64 5.59 8.13
N ALA A 207 -16.78 5.77 9.13
CA ALA A 207 -16.52 4.71 10.09
C ALA A 207 -17.80 4.54 10.92
N GLU A 208 -18.50 3.43 10.73
CA GLU A 208 -19.58 3.03 11.63
C GLU A 208 -18.94 2.54 12.93
N ASN A 209 -19.40 3.04 14.09
CA ASN A 209 -18.93 2.67 15.42
C ASN A 209 -19.49 1.31 15.87
N GLU A 210 -19.38 0.31 15.00
CA GLU A 210 -19.81 -1.05 15.30
C GLU A 210 -18.62 -1.88 15.79
N VAL A 211 -18.81 -2.64 16.86
CA VAL A 211 -17.85 -3.66 17.30
C VAL A 211 -18.48 -5.03 17.16
N HIS A 212 -17.79 -5.86 16.40
CA HIS A 212 -18.10 -7.27 16.21
C HIS A 212 -17.30 -8.08 17.21
N ARG A 213 -17.98 -8.95 17.94
CA ARG A 213 -17.36 -9.98 18.75
C ARG A 213 -17.49 -11.30 18.01
N GLU A 214 -16.38 -11.85 17.53
CA GLU A 214 -16.31 -13.21 16.98
C GLU A 214 -15.83 -14.16 18.06
N VAL A 215 -16.62 -15.20 18.29
CA VAL A 215 -16.22 -16.35 19.07
C VAL A 215 -15.99 -17.49 18.08
N VAL A 216 -14.72 -17.85 17.88
CA VAL A 216 -14.36 -19.00 17.04
C VAL A 216 -14.14 -20.20 17.92
N ARG A 217 -14.97 -21.22 17.74
CA ARG A 217 -14.78 -22.54 18.33
C ARG A 217 -14.27 -23.50 17.26
N ARG A 218 -13.07 -24.03 17.46
CA ARG A 218 -12.51 -25.09 16.62
C ARG A 218 -12.53 -26.39 17.39
N LYS A 219 -13.09 -27.44 16.79
CA LYS A 219 -13.01 -28.80 17.32
C LYS A 219 -12.18 -29.64 16.36
N ASN A 220 -11.09 -30.20 16.87
CA ASN A 220 -10.29 -31.17 16.15
C ASN A 220 -10.94 -32.55 16.31
N PHE A 221 -11.30 -33.21 15.21
CA PHE A 221 -11.95 -34.53 15.27
C PHE A 221 -10.99 -35.67 15.62
N VAL A 222 -9.67 -35.46 15.49
CA VAL A 222 -8.66 -36.47 15.79
C VAL A 222 -8.29 -36.45 17.27
N THR A 223 -8.03 -35.26 17.83
CA THR A 223 -7.61 -35.12 19.23
C THR A 223 -8.77 -34.92 20.19
N GLY A 224 -9.95 -34.56 19.69
CA GLY A 224 -11.11 -34.18 20.52
C GLY A 224 -10.99 -32.77 21.14
N GLU A 225 -9.82 -32.14 21.03
CA GLU A 225 -9.52 -30.83 21.61
C GLU A 225 -10.41 -29.72 21.03
N THR A 226 -10.91 -28.86 21.92
CA THR A 226 -11.70 -27.68 21.57
C THR A 226 -10.95 -26.43 21.95
N THR A 227 -10.55 -25.64 20.96
CA THR A 227 -9.95 -24.32 21.19
C THR A 227 -11.00 -23.24 20.96
N GLN A 228 -11.19 -22.34 21.93
CA GLN A 228 -12.03 -21.16 21.78
C GLN A 228 -11.14 -19.91 21.71
N THR A 229 -11.30 -19.11 20.66
CA THR A 229 -10.65 -17.80 20.55
C THR A 229 -11.72 -16.73 20.43
N ASN A 230 -11.72 -15.79 21.37
CA ASN A 230 -12.58 -14.61 21.34
C ASN A 230 -11.80 -13.48 20.67
N ARG A 231 -12.40 -12.84 19.66
CA ARG A 231 -11.81 -11.68 18.98
C ARG A 231 -12.85 -10.57 18.96
N LEU A 232 -12.46 -9.38 19.40
CA LEU A 232 -13.21 -8.15 19.19
C LEU A 232 -12.57 -7.44 18.00
N PHE A 233 -13.35 -7.12 16.98
CA PHE A 233 -12.88 -6.38 15.81
C PHE A 233 -14.02 -5.54 15.24
N ARG A 234 -13.71 -4.60 14.35
CA ARG A 234 -14.74 -3.79 13.68
C ARG A 234 -15.11 -4.43 12.32
N PRO A 235 -16.39 -4.39 11.88
CA PRO A 235 -16.96 -5.15 10.76
C PRO A 235 -16.12 -5.20 9.49
N ARG A 236 -15.47 -4.09 9.13
CA ARG A 236 -14.67 -3.97 7.89
C ARG A 236 -13.35 -4.75 7.91
N GLN A 237 -12.97 -5.35 9.04
CA GLN A 237 -11.83 -6.25 9.14
C GLN A 237 -12.14 -7.65 8.53
N ILE A 238 -13.41 -8.10 8.53
CA ILE A 238 -13.81 -9.43 8.01
C ILE A 238 -13.71 -9.51 6.49
N PHE A 239 -14.15 -8.49 5.75
CA PHE A 239 -14.18 -8.55 4.29
C PHE A 239 -12.78 -8.75 3.69
N HIS A 240 -11.75 -8.24 4.39
CA HIS A 240 -10.37 -8.44 4.01
C HIS A 240 -9.81 -9.82 4.36
N GLU A 241 -10.13 -10.38 5.54
CA GLU A 241 -9.79 -11.77 5.85
C GLU A 241 -10.53 -12.76 4.93
N LEU A 242 -11.73 -12.41 4.47
CA LEU A 242 -12.55 -13.21 3.55
C LEU A 242 -12.03 -13.11 2.10
N LEU A 243 -11.60 -11.93 1.63
CA LEU A 243 -10.90 -11.76 0.36
C LEU A 243 -9.49 -12.36 0.35
N GLN A 244 -8.74 -12.21 1.45
CA GLN A 244 -7.44 -12.85 1.64
C GLN A 244 -7.59 -14.38 1.72
N GLY A 245 -8.69 -14.84 2.32
CA GLY A 245 -9.12 -16.24 2.35
C GLY A 245 -9.50 -16.76 0.97
N MET A 246 -10.27 -16.00 0.18
CA MET A 246 -10.62 -16.34 -1.21
C MET A 246 -9.41 -16.31 -2.16
N ALA A 247 -8.54 -15.30 -2.06
CA ALA A 247 -7.31 -15.23 -2.82
C ALA A 247 -6.36 -16.39 -2.46
N SER A 248 -6.29 -16.76 -1.16
CA SER A 248 -5.59 -17.97 -0.73
C SER A 248 -6.29 -19.27 -1.14
N HIS A 249 -7.57 -19.23 -1.53
CA HIS A 249 -8.32 -20.38 -2.03
C HIS A 249 -8.12 -20.57 -3.54
N ILE A 250 -8.12 -19.48 -4.31
CA ILE A 250 -7.81 -19.49 -5.76
C ILE A 250 -6.33 -19.85 -5.98
N LEU A 251 -5.44 -19.42 -5.09
CA LEU A 251 -4.02 -19.80 -5.09
C LEU A 251 -3.73 -21.04 -4.20
N GLY A 252 -4.77 -21.62 -3.58
CA GLY A 252 -4.69 -22.71 -2.59
C GLY A 252 -4.61 -24.11 -3.18
N TRP A 253 -4.52 -24.21 -4.51
CA TRP A 253 -4.10 -25.45 -5.18
C TRP A 253 -2.62 -25.78 -4.93
N ALA A 254 -1.84 -24.84 -4.38
CA ALA A 254 -0.50 -25.13 -3.87
C ALA A 254 -0.58 -25.62 -2.40
N PRO A 255 0.19 -26.67 -2.02
CA PRO A 255 0.12 -27.31 -0.71
C PRO A 255 0.30 -26.31 0.44
N SER A 256 -0.54 -26.46 1.46
CA SER A 256 -0.96 -25.47 2.48
C SER A 256 0.09 -24.99 3.49
N GLY A 257 1.39 -25.11 3.20
CA GLY A 257 2.48 -24.71 4.10
C GLY A 257 3.25 -23.43 3.72
N THR A 258 3.11 -22.91 2.50
CA THR A 258 4.07 -21.93 1.93
C THR A 258 3.41 -20.64 1.39
N GLY A 259 2.25 -20.26 1.92
CA GLY A 259 1.44 -19.15 1.41
C GLY A 259 2.09 -17.76 1.46
N ARG A 260 3.10 -17.54 2.32
CA ARG A 260 3.89 -16.29 2.35
C ARG A 260 4.98 -16.29 1.28
N TRP A 261 5.64 -17.43 1.08
CA TRP A 261 6.70 -17.59 0.08
C TRP A 261 6.13 -17.50 -1.34
N TYR A 262 5.04 -18.22 -1.63
CA TYR A 262 4.41 -18.16 -2.95
C TYR A 262 3.80 -16.78 -3.26
N ARG A 263 3.25 -16.07 -2.26
CA ARG A 263 2.84 -14.67 -2.47
C ARG A 263 4.03 -13.78 -2.75
N LEU A 264 5.11 -13.87 -1.97
CA LEU A 264 6.30 -13.05 -2.12
C LEU A 264 7.04 -13.33 -3.43
N PHE A 265 7.40 -14.58 -3.65
CA PHE A 265 8.26 -15.03 -4.74
C PHE A 265 7.47 -15.42 -5.98
N GLY A 266 6.29 -16.02 -5.89
CA GLY A 266 5.55 -16.47 -7.07
C GLY A 266 5.18 -15.32 -8.03
N LYS A 267 4.87 -14.14 -7.49
CA LYS A 267 4.64 -12.94 -8.31
C LYS A 267 5.94 -12.40 -8.91
N ALA A 268 7.00 -12.30 -8.11
CA ALA A 268 8.30 -11.86 -8.60
C ALA A 268 8.81 -12.80 -9.70
N ILE A 269 8.73 -14.11 -9.50
CA ILE A 269 9.05 -15.15 -10.48
C ILE A 269 8.20 -14.98 -11.73
N LEU A 270 6.89 -14.76 -11.61
CA LEU A 270 6.03 -14.54 -12.79
C LEU A 270 6.43 -13.28 -13.57
N ILE A 271 6.72 -12.18 -12.87
CA ILE A 271 7.12 -10.91 -13.50
C ILE A 271 8.48 -11.06 -14.18
N THR A 272 9.47 -11.58 -13.46
CA THR A 272 10.80 -11.88 -14.01
C THR A 272 10.71 -12.86 -15.18
N PHE A 273 9.86 -13.87 -15.11
CA PHE A 273 9.61 -14.79 -16.22
C PHE A 273 9.00 -14.08 -17.43
N LEU A 274 7.97 -13.25 -17.24
CA LEU A 274 7.32 -12.50 -18.31
C LEU A 274 8.28 -11.51 -18.97
N SER A 275 9.18 -10.91 -18.20
CA SER A 275 10.16 -9.98 -18.74
C SER A 275 11.29 -10.70 -19.44
N ILE A 276 11.88 -11.77 -18.87
CA ILE A 276 12.82 -12.65 -19.57
C ILE A 276 12.20 -13.14 -20.88
N TRP A 277 10.92 -13.52 -20.85
CA TRP A 277 10.18 -13.91 -22.04
C TRP A 277 10.08 -12.75 -23.05
N ALA A 278 9.69 -11.54 -22.64
CA ALA A 278 9.61 -10.39 -23.53
C ALA A 278 10.97 -10.04 -24.15
N ILE A 279 12.03 -10.14 -23.36
CA ILE A 279 13.42 -9.95 -23.76
C ILE A 279 13.81 -10.95 -24.85
N VAL A 280 13.64 -12.24 -24.57
CA VAL A 280 14.00 -13.31 -25.49
C VAL A 280 13.21 -13.20 -26.79
N MET A 281 11.92 -12.87 -26.71
CA MET A 281 11.08 -12.67 -27.91
C MET A 281 11.55 -11.48 -28.74
N THR A 282 11.95 -10.38 -28.10
CA THR A 282 12.44 -9.17 -28.80
C THR A 282 13.79 -9.43 -29.49
N GLU A 283 14.74 -10.07 -28.80
CA GLU A 283 16.04 -10.45 -29.39
C GLU A 283 15.88 -11.45 -30.53
N LEU A 284 15.03 -12.47 -30.35
CA LEU A 284 14.76 -13.44 -31.40
C LEU A 284 14.10 -12.76 -32.61
N GLN A 285 13.23 -11.78 -32.38
CA GLN A 285 12.61 -11.01 -33.45
C GLN A 285 13.63 -10.15 -34.21
N LEU A 286 14.59 -9.53 -33.51
CA LEU A 286 15.69 -8.81 -34.15
C LEU A 286 16.60 -9.75 -34.95
N ALA A 287 16.93 -10.92 -34.39
CA ALA A 287 17.78 -11.91 -35.04
C ALA A 287 17.16 -12.51 -36.31
N LEU A 288 15.84 -12.72 -36.33
CA LEU A 288 15.15 -13.30 -37.50
C LEU A 288 14.88 -12.29 -38.62
N ASN A 289 14.88 -10.98 -38.33
CA ASN A 289 14.59 -9.94 -39.32
C ASN A 289 15.87 -9.29 -39.87
N ASP A 290 16.98 -10.02 -39.91
CA ASP A 290 18.36 -9.61 -40.27
C ASP A 290 18.46 -8.35 -41.16
N GLN A 291 18.62 -7.19 -40.52
CA GLN A 291 18.81 -5.90 -41.20
C GLN A 291 20.31 -5.64 -41.34
N GLY A 292 20.89 -6.13 -42.44
CA GLY A 292 22.31 -5.93 -42.76
C GLY A 292 22.73 -4.45 -42.68
N ALA A 293 23.91 -4.22 -42.08
CA ALA A 293 24.68 -2.97 -42.05
C ALA A 293 24.11 -1.73 -41.33
N ILE A 294 22.81 -1.65 -41.00
CA ILE A 294 22.24 -0.49 -40.25
C ILE A 294 22.58 -0.55 -38.73
N ASN A 295 23.16 -1.66 -38.27
CA ASN A 295 23.39 -1.96 -36.84
C ASN A 295 24.57 -1.23 -36.16
N ASN A 296 25.28 -0.32 -36.83
CA ASN A 296 26.46 0.33 -36.24
C ASN A 296 26.17 1.69 -35.59
N GLU A 297 24.99 2.28 -35.80
CA GLU A 297 24.62 3.54 -35.17
C GLU A 297 23.67 3.32 -34.00
N TRP A 298 23.93 4.03 -32.88
CA TRP A 298 23.07 4.01 -31.71
C TRP A 298 21.74 4.67 -32.06
N GLY A 299 20.77 3.86 -32.45
CA GLY A 299 19.43 4.34 -32.73
C GLY A 299 18.75 4.89 -31.47
N PHE A 300 17.79 5.80 -31.67
CA PHE A 300 16.92 6.33 -30.62
C PHE A 300 16.29 5.25 -29.75
N GLY A 301 16.04 4.07 -30.33
CA GLY A 301 15.57 2.88 -29.64
C GLY A 301 16.47 2.44 -28.49
N GLN A 302 17.80 2.56 -28.58
CA GLN A 302 18.75 2.00 -27.59
C GLN A 302 19.09 2.97 -26.44
N ILE A 303 19.24 4.26 -26.75
CA ILE A 303 19.62 5.28 -25.75
C ILE A 303 18.50 5.50 -24.74
N LEU A 304 17.26 5.57 -25.23
CA LEU A 304 16.13 5.94 -24.41
C LEU A 304 15.90 4.92 -23.29
N PRO A 305 15.78 3.60 -23.54
CA PRO A 305 15.60 2.60 -22.47
C PRO A 305 16.74 2.57 -21.47
N LEU A 306 17.99 2.81 -21.92
CA LEU A 306 19.14 2.91 -21.04
C LEU A 306 18.97 4.05 -20.03
N VAL A 307 18.63 5.26 -20.50
CA VAL A 307 18.33 6.42 -19.63
C VAL A 307 17.17 6.11 -18.67
N LEU A 308 16.18 5.38 -19.16
CA LEU A 308 14.98 5.09 -18.38
C LEU A 308 15.23 4.01 -17.32
N THR A 309 16.25 3.14 -17.48
CA THR A 309 16.61 2.09 -16.49
C THR A 309 17.35 2.65 -15.28
N ILE A 310 18.07 3.75 -15.48
CA ILE A 310 18.93 4.35 -14.46
C ILE A 310 18.08 4.76 -13.25
N SER A 311 16.91 5.36 -13.45
CA SER A 311 16.06 5.86 -12.36
C SER A 311 15.56 4.74 -11.42
N PRO A 312 14.95 3.65 -11.95
CA PRO A 312 14.62 2.48 -11.12
C PRO A 312 15.86 1.80 -10.53
N LEU A 313 16.94 1.67 -11.28
CA LEU A 313 18.15 1.02 -10.78
C LEU A 313 18.77 1.82 -9.61
N PHE A 314 18.74 3.15 -9.69
CA PHE A 314 19.16 4.06 -8.63
C PHE A 314 18.24 3.99 -7.40
N SER A 315 16.92 3.96 -7.60
CA SER A 315 15.96 3.78 -6.50
C SER A 315 16.13 2.43 -5.81
N LEU A 316 16.42 1.36 -6.57
CA LEU A 316 16.68 0.03 -6.02
C LEU A 316 18.01 0.01 -5.26
N TRP A 317 19.02 0.69 -5.80
CA TRP A 317 20.30 0.87 -5.16
C TRP A 317 20.20 1.67 -3.86
N GLU A 318 19.44 2.78 -3.81
CA GLU A 318 19.15 3.51 -2.58
C GLU A 318 18.37 2.67 -1.57
N SER A 319 17.42 1.85 -2.02
CA SER A 319 16.72 0.90 -1.16
C SER A 319 17.67 -0.16 -0.58
N PHE A 320 18.62 -0.64 -1.39
CA PHE A 320 19.65 -1.58 -0.92
C PHE A 320 20.63 -0.91 0.04
N LEU A 321 21.13 0.27 -0.30
CA LEU A 321 22.02 1.07 0.53
C LEU A 321 21.35 1.43 1.86
N SER A 322 20.08 1.85 1.85
CA SER A 322 19.35 2.16 3.09
C SER A 322 19.14 0.94 3.98
N ARG A 323 19.02 -0.27 3.41
CA ARG A 323 19.02 -1.53 4.18
C ARG A 323 20.40 -1.92 4.69
N HIS A 324 21.47 -1.51 4.01
CA HIS A 324 22.83 -1.79 4.44
C HIS A 324 23.39 -0.74 5.41
N SER A 325 22.92 0.50 5.30
CA SER A 325 23.26 1.64 6.14
C SER A 325 22.32 1.81 7.32
N SER A 326 21.13 1.19 7.30
CA SER A 326 20.42 0.91 8.54
C SER A 326 21.35 0.04 9.36
N GLY A 327 21.83 0.59 10.49
CA GLY A 327 22.75 -0.08 11.40
C GLY A 327 22.24 -1.43 11.90
N PRO A 328 22.91 -2.06 12.90
CA PRO A 328 22.48 -3.36 13.43
C PRO A 328 20.98 -3.37 13.61
N THR A 329 20.30 -4.31 12.93
CA THR A 329 18.85 -4.34 12.80
C THR A 329 18.23 -4.19 14.17
N SER A 330 17.62 -3.02 14.41
CA SER A 330 16.90 -2.72 15.64
C SER A 330 15.95 -3.89 15.90
N LYS A 331 16.18 -4.60 17.00
CA LYS A 331 15.29 -5.69 17.39
C LYS A 331 14.00 -5.05 17.85
N SER A 332 12.94 -5.18 17.07
CA SER A 332 11.61 -4.77 17.50
C SER A 332 11.29 -5.38 18.86
N ARG A 333 10.88 -4.55 19.81
CA ARG A 333 10.50 -4.96 21.17
C ARG A 333 9.03 -4.65 21.36
N LYS A 334 8.33 -5.60 21.97
CA LYS A 334 6.94 -5.40 22.35
C LYS A 334 6.92 -4.58 23.64
N ILE A 335 6.36 -3.38 23.58
CA ILE A 335 6.10 -2.53 24.75
C ILE A 335 4.60 -2.43 24.97
N ARG A 336 4.21 -2.30 26.23
CA ARG A 336 2.87 -1.89 26.61
C ARG A 336 2.86 -0.38 26.79
N PHE A 337 2.15 0.29 25.90
CA PHE A 337 1.91 1.70 25.91
C PHE A 337 0.58 1.98 26.60
N SER A 338 0.52 2.79 27.64
CA SER A 338 -0.73 3.15 28.31
C SER A 338 -0.93 4.66 28.38
N ILE A 339 -2.10 5.13 27.96
CA ILE A 339 -2.52 6.51 28.18
C ILE A 339 -3.31 6.54 29.47
N ARG A 340 -2.82 7.29 30.46
CA ARG A 340 -3.43 7.33 31.79
C ARG A 340 -4.50 8.42 31.84
N LYS A 341 -4.07 9.68 31.77
CA LYS A 341 -4.91 10.85 31.91
C LYS A 341 -4.44 12.01 31.04
N ALA A 342 -5.29 12.98 30.77
CA ALA A 342 -4.88 14.31 30.36
C ALA A 342 -5.45 15.35 31.32
N SER A 343 -4.85 16.53 31.35
CA SER A 343 -5.26 17.60 32.27
C SER A 343 -5.47 18.93 31.56
N ASN A 344 -6.47 19.68 32.05
CA ASN A 344 -6.87 21.01 31.58
C ASN A 344 -7.12 21.11 30.06
N LEU A 345 -7.62 20.05 29.42
CA LEU A 345 -7.94 20.08 28.00
C LEU A 345 -9.01 21.14 27.72
N GLN A 346 -8.76 22.02 26.75
CA GLN A 346 -9.75 23.00 26.30
C GLN A 346 -10.16 22.72 24.86
N ARG A 347 -11.44 22.93 24.58
CA ARG A 347 -11.96 22.85 23.23
C ARG A 347 -11.35 23.96 22.37
N PRO A 348 -10.96 23.67 21.12
CA PRO A 348 -10.50 24.71 20.20
C PRO A 348 -11.63 25.68 19.81
N GLN A 349 -12.88 25.19 19.77
CA GLN A 349 -14.09 25.96 19.50
C GLN A 349 -15.26 25.37 20.29
N CYS A 350 -16.14 26.21 20.81
CA CYS A 350 -17.35 25.80 21.50
C CYS A 350 -18.57 26.59 21.04
N GLU A 351 -19.75 26.10 21.41
CA GLU A 351 -21.04 26.69 21.04
C GLU A 351 -21.23 28.10 21.61
N LEU A 352 -20.58 28.36 22.75
CA LEU A 352 -20.66 29.64 23.45
C LEU A 352 -19.84 30.74 22.79
N ASP A 353 -18.89 30.40 21.90
CA ASP A 353 -18.02 31.37 21.23
C ASP A 353 -18.79 32.30 20.29
N PHE A 354 -20.00 31.90 19.86
CA PHE A 354 -20.87 32.71 19.01
C PHE A 354 -21.76 33.68 19.78
N TYR A 355 -21.79 33.59 21.12
CA TYR A 355 -22.61 34.43 21.97
C TYR A 355 -21.79 35.55 22.61
N PRO A 356 -22.35 36.76 22.79
CA PRO A 356 -21.69 37.82 23.55
C PRO A 356 -21.41 37.38 24.99
N PRO A 357 -20.31 37.85 25.62
CA PRO A 357 -19.93 37.45 26.98
C PRO A 357 -21.03 37.74 28.00
N GLU A 358 -21.75 38.87 27.87
CA GLU A 358 -22.88 39.23 28.73
C GLU A 358 -24.02 38.19 28.76
N PHE A 359 -24.14 37.40 27.70
CA PHE A 359 -25.12 36.31 27.62
C PHE A 359 -24.59 35.05 28.29
N VAL A 360 -23.31 34.74 28.12
CA VAL A 360 -22.63 33.61 28.76
C VAL A 360 -22.59 33.79 30.28
N ASP A 361 -22.38 35.01 30.75
CA ASP A 361 -22.34 35.35 32.19
C ASP A 361 -23.70 35.16 32.89
N LYS A 362 -24.80 35.12 32.14
CA LYS A 362 -26.15 34.85 32.65
C LYS A 362 -26.48 33.36 32.68
N MET A 363 -25.69 32.52 32.03
CA MET A 363 -25.90 31.07 32.04
C MET A 363 -25.40 30.48 33.36
N PRO A 364 -26.01 29.36 33.83
CA PRO A 364 -25.46 28.63 34.97
C PRO A 364 -24.02 28.18 34.69
N GLU A 365 -23.10 28.43 35.62
CA GLU A 365 -21.66 28.10 35.49
C GLU A 365 -21.44 26.63 35.10
N ALA A 366 -22.21 25.71 35.69
CA ALA A 366 -22.14 24.28 35.37
C ALA A 366 -22.49 23.95 33.90
N GLU A 367 -23.40 24.70 33.27
CA GLU A 367 -23.71 24.52 31.84
C GLU A 367 -22.61 25.10 30.95
N VAL A 368 -22.03 26.24 31.37
CA VAL A 368 -20.89 26.86 30.70
C VAL A 368 -19.67 25.93 30.72
N ASP A 369 -19.36 25.36 31.89
CA ASP A 369 -18.25 24.43 32.06
C ASP A 369 -18.47 23.15 31.24
N LYS A 370 -19.68 22.57 31.28
CA LYS A 370 -20.03 21.40 30.49
C LYS A 370 -19.98 21.66 28.98
N ALA A 371 -20.36 22.86 28.54
CA ALA A 371 -20.26 23.27 27.14
C ALA A 371 -18.80 23.46 26.74
N ARG A 372 -17.97 24.07 27.59
CA ARG A 372 -16.54 24.27 27.32
C ARG A 372 -15.71 23.00 27.45
N ALA A 373 -16.15 22.02 28.23
CA ALA A 373 -15.45 20.77 28.42
C ALA A 373 -15.49 19.89 27.15
N PRO A 374 -14.33 19.41 26.66
CA PRO A 374 -14.26 18.58 25.47
C PRO A 374 -14.86 17.20 25.71
N SER A 375 -15.26 16.56 24.61
CA SER A 375 -15.44 15.11 24.56
C SER A 375 -14.18 14.49 23.99
N ALA A 376 -13.15 14.36 24.82
CA ALA A 376 -11.80 14.07 24.37
C ALA A 376 -11.57 12.58 24.07
N PHE A 377 -10.87 12.29 22.98
CA PHE A 377 -10.29 10.98 22.71
C PHE A 377 -8.89 11.15 22.09
N ALA A 378 -8.00 10.19 22.33
CA ALA A 378 -6.64 10.21 21.84
C ALA A 378 -6.43 9.20 20.70
N VAL A 379 -5.66 9.60 19.69
CA VAL A 379 -5.21 8.78 18.58
C VAL A 379 -3.69 8.64 18.68
N ILE A 380 -3.22 7.43 18.95
CA ILE A 380 -1.79 7.11 19.01
C ILE A 380 -1.39 6.62 17.63
N THR A 381 -0.31 7.16 17.08
CA THR A 381 0.27 6.74 15.81
C THR A 381 1.73 6.37 16.00
N ILE A 382 2.14 5.20 15.51
CA ILE A 382 3.51 4.69 15.66
C ILE A 382 4.12 4.57 14.27
N ASP A 383 5.22 5.29 14.07
CA ASP A 383 5.94 5.40 12.78
C ASP A 383 5.06 5.74 11.58
N GLU A 384 3.96 6.46 11.83
CA GLU A 384 2.92 6.80 10.84
C GLU A 384 2.18 5.59 10.25
N ARG A 385 2.37 4.37 10.79
CA ARG A 385 1.85 3.11 10.23
C ARG A 385 0.75 2.51 11.07
N GLU A 386 1.00 2.37 12.36
CA GLU A 386 0.06 1.73 13.29
C GLU A 386 -0.70 2.82 14.03
N MET A 387 -2.02 2.65 14.17
CA MET A 387 -2.85 3.65 14.80
C MET A 387 -3.82 2.99 15.78
N TYR A 388 -3.81 3.49 17.01
CA TYR A 388 -4.66 3.10 18.11
C TYR A 388 -5.53 4.30 18.51
N THR A 389 -6.70 4.03 19.07
CA THR A 389 -7.64 5.09 19.46
C THR A 389 -8.24 4.72 20.80
N THR A 390 -8.22 5.66 21.73
CA THR A 390 -8.87 5.51 23.04
C THR A 390 -10.38 5.66 22.91
N TYR A 391 -11.10 5.28 23.95
CA TYR A 391 -12.48 5.66 24.17
C TYR A 391 -12.61 7.18 24.35
N GLU A 392 -13.84 7.65 24.10
CA GLU A 392 -14.22 9.03 24.33
C GLU A 392 -14.52 9.24 25.82
N ALA A 393 -13.91 10.28 26.39
CA ALA A 393 -14.26 10.78 27.71
C ALA A 393 -15.18 11.99 27.53
N HIS A 394 -16.44 11.85 27.94
CA HIS A 394 -17.46 12.86 27.65
C HIS A 394 -17.41 14.05 28.61
N ASN A 395 -17.45 15.26 28.05
CA ASN A 395 -17.64 16.52 28.78
C ASN A 395 -16.67 16.72 29.98
N THR A 396 -15.39 16.39 29.82
CA THR A 396 -14.40 16.56 30.88
C THR A 396 -13.13 17.21 30.35
N THR A 397 -12.57 18.15 31.12
CA THR A 397 -11.27 18.77 30.87
C THR A 397 -10.12 17.85 31.29
N ASP A 398 -10.39 16.88 32.15
CA ASP A 398 -9.39 16.00 32.77
C ASP A 398 -9.79 14.54 32.54
N PRO A 399 -9.71 14.04 31.30
CA PRO A 399 -10.11 12.67 30.99
C PRO A 399 -9.12 11.66 31.58
N GLU A 400 -9.64 10.61 32.20
CA GLU A 400 -8.89 9.43 32.64
C GLU A 400 -9.27 8.25 31.74
N TRP A 401 -8.36 7.82 30.88
CA TRP A 401 -8.59 6.70 29.96
C TRP A 401 -8.13 5.38 30.54
N GLU A 402 -6.96 5.36 31.18
CA GLU A 402 -6.27 4.16 31.68
C GLU A 402 -6.17 3.00 30.66
N GLU A 403 -6.17 3.32 29.37
CA GLU A 403 -6.13 2.34 28.31
C GLU A 403 -4.70 1.91 28.02
N SER A 404 -4.53 0.62 27.72
CA SER A 404 -3.22 0.01 27.45
C SER A 404 -3.23 -0.72 26.11
N PHE A 405 -2.20 -0.48 25.31
CA PHE A 405 -1.97 -1.04 23.99
C PHE A 405 -0.62 -1.74 23.97
N ASP A 406 -0.64 -2.99 23.54
CA ASP A 406 0.57 -3.77 23.30
C ASP A 406 1.05 -3.47 21.86
N VAL A 407 2.24 -2.89 21.70
CA VAL A 407 2.78 -2.48 20.41
C VAL A 407 4.21 -2.97 20.22
N GLU A 408 4.55 -3.38 19.02
CA GLU A 408 5.93 -3.65 18.58
C GLU A 408 6.58 -2.34 18.12
N VAL A 409 7.64 -1.91 18.80
CA VAL A 409 8.39 -0.68 18.49
C VAL A 409 9.85 -1.00 18.26
N ASP A 410 10.46 -0.26 17.34
CA ASP A 410 11.89 -0.27 17.06
C ASP A 410 12.59 0.85 17.85
N ASP A 411 13.92 0.75 18.02
CA ASP A 411 14.70 1.71 18.81
C ASP A 411 14.59 3.16 18.27
N LEU A 412 14.28 3.29 16.97
CA LEU A 412 14.06 4.56 16.27
C LEU A 412 12.58 4.94 16.14
N SER A 413 11.67 4.13 16.67
CA SER A 413 10.24 4.37 16.51
C SER A 413 9.81 5.65 17.21
N THR A 414 8.93 6.39 16.54
CA THR A 414 8.31 7.60 17.06
C THR A 414 6.84 7.32 17.36
N VAL A 415 6.41 7.69 18.57
CA VAL A 415 5.02 7.56 18.99
C VAL A 415 4.43 8.96 19.06
N VAL A 416 3.45 9.23 18.21
CA VAL A 416 2.75 10.51 18.13
C VAL A 416 1.34 10.34 18.68
N ILE A 417 0.98 11.11 19.69
CA ILE A 417 -0.32 11.02 20.35
C ILE A 417 -1.06 12.31 20.05
N ARG A 418 -2.21 12.20 19.39
CA ARG A 418 -3.04 13.33 18.97
C ARG A 418 -4.35 13.30 19.73
N VAL A 419 -4.72 14.39 20.39
CA VAL A 419 -5.96 14.49 21.16
C VAL A 419 -6.98 15.28 20.34
N PHE A 420 -8.20 14.75 20.26
CA PHE A 420 -9.30 15.32 19.49
C PHE A 420 -10.56 15.48 20.35
N ASP A 421 -11.40 16.45 20.01
CA ASP A 421 -12.73 16.65 20.58
C ASP A 421 -13.81 16.11 19.64
N ARG A 422 -14.57 15.12 20.11
CA ARG A 422 -15.67 14.51 19.35
C ARG A 422 -16.78 15.51 19.03
N LYS A 423 -17.15 16.40 19.96
CA LYS A 423 -18.23 17.38 19.75
C LYS A 423 -17.96 18.28 18.55
N CYS A 424 -16.70 18.72 18.42
CA CYS A 424 -16.27 19.50 17.26
C CYS A 424 -16.34 18.70 15.95
N ILE A 425 -15.98 17.42 15.96
CA ILE A 425 -16.10 16.54 14.77
C ILE A 425 -17.56 16.46 14.31
N ASP A 426 -18.48 16.19 15.23
CA ASP A 426 -19.90 16.01 14.91
C ASP A 426 -20.52 17.30 14.36
N ARG A 427 -19.96 18.47 14.70
CA ARG A 427 -20.38 19.79 14.20
C ARG A 427 -19.60 20.26 12.97
N GLY A 428 -18.59 19.52 12.53
CA GLY A 428 -17.71 19.91 11.41
C GLY A 428 -16.75 21.06 11.72
N TRP A 429 -16.47 21.32 13.00
CA TRP A 429 -15.49 22.30 13.47
C TRP A 429 -14.09 21.69 13.54
N THR A 430 -13.09 22.54 13.84
CA THR A 430 -11.74 22.04 14.12
C THR A 430 -11.78 21.22 15.40
N SER A 431 -11.46 19.93 15.31
CA SER A 431 -11.52 19.01 16.46
C SER A 431 -10.17 18.77 17.12
N PHE A 432 -9.09 19.25 16.53
CA PHE A 432 -7.74 18.99 17.01
C PHE A 432 -7.42 19.86 18.24
N ILE A 433 -7.20 19.22 19.39
CA ILE A 433 -6.83 19.90 20.64
C ILE A 433 -5.32 20.13 20.68
N GLY A 434 -4.55 19.09 20.38
CA GLY A 434 -3.08 19.14 20.37
C GLY A 434 -2.46 17.76 20.19
N PHE A 435 -1.13 17.71 20.10
CA PHE A 435 -0.38 16.47 20.00
C PHE A 435 0.91 16.49 20.81
N THR A 436 1.43 15.32 21.14
CA THR A 436 2.79 15.17 21.64
C THR A 436 3.50 14.05 20.91
N THR A 437 4.83 14.12 20.87
CA THR A 437 5.69 13.12 20.25
C THR A 437 6.67 12.62 21.28
N ILE A 438 6.76 11.31 21.41
CA ILE A 438 7.69 10.65 22.32
C ILE A 438 8.53 9.63 21.55
N HIS A 439 9.74 9.40 22.05
CA HIS A 439 10.58 8.28 21.65
C HIS A 439 10.60 7.28 22.80
N PRO A 440 9.96 6.09 22.67
CA PRO A 440 9.80 5.18 23.80
C PRO A 440 11.12 4.83 24.49
N PHE A 441 12.18 4.66 23.70
CA PHE A 441 13.50 4.26 24.19
C PHE A 441 14.36 5.39 24.74
N THR A 442 13.95 6.66 24.60
CA THR A 442 14.58 7.74 25.39
C THR A 442 14.05 7.75 26.83
N ALA A 443 12.85 7.21 27.04
CA ALA A 443 12.24 7.07 28.37
C ALA A 443 12.66 5.78 29.09
N PHE A 444 12.93 4.70 28.35
CA PHE A 444 13.50 3.48 28.94
C PHE A 444 15.01 3.63 29.14
N PRO A 445 15.56 3.35 30.33
CA PRO A 445 16.99 3.21 30.48
C PRO A 445 17.49 2.09 29.56
N HIS A 446 18.61 2.32 28.86
CA HIS A 446 19.23 1.27 28.04
C HIS A 446 19.47 0.05 28.92
N ALA A 447 19.05 -1.13 28.43
CA ALA A 447 19.36 -2.38 29.10
C ALA A 447 20.89 -2.51 29.14
N VAL A 448 21.48 -2.28 30.31
CA VAL A 448 22.91 -2.44 30.52
C VAL A 448 23.22 -3.91 30.32
N ASP A 449 24.09 -4.23 29.35
CA ASP A 449 24.50 -5.61 29.12
C ASP A 449 25.19 -6.13 30.40
N PRO A 450 24.67 -7.20 31.04
CA PRO A 450 25.21 -7.69 32.30
C PRO A 450 26.66 -8.18 32.17
N ALA A 451 27.17 -8.37 30.95
CA ALA A 451 28.54 -8.76 30.68
C ALA A 451 29.57 -7.62 30.91
N VAL A 452 29.15 -6.36 30.97
CA VAL A 452 30.07 -5.21 31.08
C VAL A 452 30.38 -4.85 32.54
N TYR A 453 29.53 -5.24 33.50
CA TYR A 453 29.77 -5.05 34.92
C TYR A 453 30.19 -6.38 35.57
N SER A 454 31.49 -6.68 35.49
CA SER A 454 32.13 -7.78 36.25
C SER A 454 32.79 -7.31 37.55
N GLY A 455 32.54 -6.06 37.97
CA GLY A 455 32.95 -5.54 39.27
C GLY A 455 31.94 -5.93 40.36
N GLU A 456 32.42 -6.47 41.47
CA GLU A 456 31.67 -7.01 42.62
C GLU A 456 30.84 -5.98 43.43
N GLU A 457 30.40 -4.87 42.82
CA GLU A 457 29.59 -3.86 43.51
C GLU A 457 28.10 -4.24 43.55
N GLU A 458 27.52 -4.06 44.73
CA GLU A 458 26.14 -4.29 45.17
C GLU A 458 25.09 -4.44 44.06
N ASN A 459 24.40 -5.59 44.06
CA ASN A 459 23.23 -5.91 43.22
C ASN A 459 22.35 -4.68 42.95
N PRO A 460 22.45 -4.03 41.76
CA PRO A 460 21.56 -2.93 41.44
C PRO A 460 20.13 -3.46 41.40
N ALA A 461 19.21 -2.73 42.03
CA ALA A 461 17.79 -3.07 42.02
C ALA A 461 17.34 -3.33 40.58
N PRO A 462 16.54 -4.38 40.32
CA PRO A 462 16.16 -4.75 38.97
C PRO A 462 15.52 -3.52 38.27
N PRO A 463 15.94 -3.20 37.03
CA PRO A 463 15.48 -2.00 36.34
C PRO A 463 13.95 -1.97 36.34
N SER A 464 13.38 -0.81 36.70
CA SER A 464 11.94 -0.64 36.76
C SER A 464 11.34 -0.99 35.39
N LYS A 465 10.52 -2.03 35.33
CA LYS A 465 9.91 -2.50 34.08
C LYS A 465 8.90 -1.50 33.50
N LYS A 466 8.51 -0.51 34.29
CA LYS A 466 7.50 0.51 33.99
C LYS A 466 8.08 1.90 34.24
N VAL A 467 7.84 2.81 33.30
CA VAL A 467 8.21 4.22 33.36
C VAL A 467 6.92 5.03 33.20
N ASP A 468 6.58 5.83 34.20
CA ASP A 468 5.45 6.75 34.17
C ASP A 468 5.98 8.14 33.77
N LEU A 469 5.44 8.69 32.69
CA LEU A 469 5.74 10.01 32.14
C LEU A 469 4.50 10.87 32.34
N ASP A 470 4.45 11.57 33.46
CA ASP A 470 3.37 12.51 33.76
C ASP A 470 3.67 13.90 33.17
N ASP A 471 2.62 14.68 32.96
CA ASP A 471 2.68 16.10 32.61
C ASP A 471 3.39 16.45 31.28
N ILE A 472 3.32 15.58 30.27
CA ILE A 472 3.89 15.88 28.95
C ILE A 472 3.06 16.98 28.27
N PRO A 473 3.64 18.12 27.87
CA PRO A 473 2.89 19.20 27.26
C PRO A 473 2.37 18.83 25.86
N LEU A 474 1.17 19.29 25.54
CA LEU A 474 0.63 19.21 24.19
C LEU A 474 1.12 20.38 23.32
N VAL A 475 1.33 20.13 22.04
CA VAL A 475 1.72 21.10 21.01
C VAL A 475 0.55 21.30 20.05
N ARG A 476 0.27 22.55 19.68
CA ARG A 476 -0.70 22.93 18.65
C ARG A 476 -0.10 24.05 17.81
N ASP A 477 -0.16 23.92 16.48
CA ASP A 477 0.35 24.91 15.53
C ASP A 477 1.82 25.31 15.76
N GLY A 478 2.65 24.36 16.20
CA GLY A 478 4.08 24.57 16.50
C GLY A 478 4.37 25.20 17.87
N HIS A 479 3.33 25.51 18.66
CA HIS A 479 3.48 26.10 19.99
C HIS A 479 3.02 25.12 21.07
N THR A 480 3.75 25.06 22.20
CA THR A 480 3.30 24.33 23.39
C THR A 480 2.08 25.00 23.98
N VAL A 481 0.99 24.26 24.16
CA VAL A 481 -0.25 24.79 24.73
C VAL A 481 -0.09 24.81 26.25
N PRO A 482 -0.10 26.00 26.89
CA PRO A 482 0.15 26.09 28.33
C PRO A 482 -0.94 25.34 29.09
N ASN A 483 -0.54 24.70 30.19
CA ASN A 483 -1.38 23.96 31.13
C ASN A 483 -2.07 22.69 30.60
N MET A 484 -2.00 22.40 29.29
CA MET A 484 -2.52 21.15 28.73
C MET A 484 -1.44 20.08 28.74
N THR A 485 -1.66 19.03 29.51
CA THR A 485 -0.71 17.92 29.63
C THR A 485 -1.35 16.57 29.42
N ILE A 486 -0.52 15.57 29.08
CA ILE A 486 -0.92 14.17 28.95
C ILE A 486 0.03 13.28 29.75
N GLY A 487 -0.54 12.35 30.52
CA GLY A 487 0.18 11.34 31.29
C GLY A 487 0.19 9.99 30.60
N ILE A 488 1.38 9.42 30.45
CA ILE A 488 1.63 8.18 29.72
C ILE A 488 2.41 7.22 30.61
N SER A 489 2.13 5.92 30.49
CA SER A 489 2.89 4.84 31.09
C SER A 489 3.49 3.95 30.02
N LEU A 490 4.79 3.70 30.06
CA LEU A 490 5.47 2.73 29.22
C LEU A 490 5.89 1.52 30.05
N SER A 491 5.56 0.30 29.63
CA SER A 491 5.98 -0.93 30.31
C SER A 491 6.58 -1.93 29.33
N SER A 492 7.71 -2.54 29.71
CA SER A 492 8.30 -3.67 28.98
C SER A 492 7.62 -5.01 29.32
N ASP A 493 6.79 -5.05 30.36
CA ASP A 493 6.07 -6.26 30.76
C ASP A 493 4.74 -6.39 30.01
N THR A 494 4.79 -7.11 28.89
CA THR A 494 3.59 -7.44 28.11
C THR A 494 2.93 -8.75 28.56
N LYS A 495 3.47 -9.44 29.58
CA LYS A 495 2.93 -10.74 30.03
C LYS A 495 1.74 -10.57 30.95
N ALA A 496 1.70 -9.50 31.73
CA ALA A 496 0.52 -9.17 32.52
C ALA A 496 -0.70 -9.01 31.59
N PRO A 497 -1.90 -9.49 31.95
CA PRO A 497 -3.09 -9.22 31.16
C PRO A 497 -3.32 -7.71 31.06
N ILE A 498 -3.87 -7.25 29.93
CA ILE A 498 -4.28 -5.86 29.75
C ILE A 498 -5.37 -5.59 30.79
N SER A 499 -5.14 -4.62 31.68
CA SER A 499 -6.12 -4.18 32.66
C SER A 499 -7.28 -3.52 31.92
N LEU A 500 -8.34 -4.29 31.65
CA LEU A 500 -9.61 -3.76 31.18
C LEU A 500 -10.34 -3.14 32.38
N LEU A 501 -9.84 -2.00 32.88
CA LEU A 501 -10.39 -1.32 34.07
C LEU A 501 -11.70 -0.60 33.75
N VAL A 502 -11.85 -0.10 32.52
CA VAL A 502 -13.12 0.44 32.04
C VAL A 502 -13.95 -0.72 31.51
N ALA A 503 -15.07 -1.02 32.19
CA ALA A 503 -16.09 -1.90 31.62
C ALA A 503 -16.41 -1.38 30.22
N PRO A 504 -16.42 -2.23 29.17
CA PRO A 504 -16.72 -1.77 27.83
C PRO A 504 -18.03 -0.97 27.85
N PRO A 505 -18.15 0.09 27.03
CA PRO A 505 -19.36 0.91 26.96
C PRO A 505 -20.58 0.01 26.94
N ILE A 506 -21.63 0.38 27.69
CA ILE A 506 -22.84 -0.44 27.87
C ILE A 506 -23.30 -0.91 26.49
N LEU A 507 -23.02 -2.18 26.18
CA LEU A 507 -23.39 -2.78 24.91
C LEU A 507 -24.90 -3.00 24.99
N HIS A 508 -25.69 -2.14 24.36
CA HIS A 508 -27.08 -2.48 24.09
C HIS A 508 -27.09 -3.78 23.28
N GLY A 509 -28.02 -4.68 23.62
CA GLY A 509 -28.00 -6.09 23.20
C GLY A 509 -27.67 -6.32 21.71
N PRO A 510 -27.19 -7.52 21.35
CA PRO A 510 -26.70 -7.78 20.00
C PRO A 510 -27.78 -7.47 18.97
N LYS A 511 -27.54 -6.46 18.13
CA LYS A 511 -28.46 -6.04 17.06
C LYS A 511 -28.64 -7.17 16.06
N ILE A 512 -27.56 -7.91 15.80
CA ILE A 512 -27.51 -9.02 14.85
C ILE A 512 -26.54 -10.09 15.38
N GLU A 513 -27.00 -11.35 15.45
CA GLU A 513 -26.15 -12.52 15.67
C GLU A 513 -26.07 -13.36 14.38
N ARG A 514 -24.85 -13.57 13.88
CA ARG A 514 -24.60 -14.39 12.70
C ARG A 514 -23.73 -15.59 13.08
N VAL A 515 -24.26 -16.79 12.88
CA VAL A 515 -23.53 -18.05 13.13
C VAL A 515 -23.12 -18.67 11.81
N GLU A 516 -21.82 -18.78 11.57
CA GLU A 516 -21.24 -19.46 10.40
C GLU A 516 -20.60 -20.78 10.83
N ARG A 517 -21.08 -21.89 10.26
CA ARG A 517 -20.54 -23.23 10.50
C ARG A 517 -19.82 -23.72 9.27
N ARG A 518 -18.52 -23.98 9.40
CA ARG A 518 -17.68 -24.61 8.36
C ARG A 518 -17.21 -25.98 8.84
N VAL A 519 -17.46 -27.00 8.04
CA VAL A 519 -16.99 -28.36 8.29
C VAL A 519 -16.07 -28.75 7.15
N ASN A 520 -14.78 -28.84 7.43
CA ASN A 520 -13.80 -29.34 6.48
C ASN A 520 -13.55 -30.80 6.84
N LEU A 521 -14.13 -31.71 6.06
CA LEU A 521 -14.03 -33.15 6.27
C LEU A 521 -13.38 -33.79 5.05
N VAL A 522 -12.22 -34.39 5.25
CA VAL A 522 -11.50 -35.17 4.24
C VAL A 522 -11.54 -36.63 4.67
N LYS A 523 -12.17 -37.47 3.86
CA LYS A 523 -12.22 -38.92 4.09
C LYS A 523 -11.05 -39.57 3.36
N PHE A 524 -10.10 -40.14 4.09
CA PHE A 524 -9.00 -40.92 3.54
C PHE A 524 -9.14 -42.37 4.05
N GLY A 525 -9.65 -43.25 3.19
CA GLY A 525 -10.03 -44.62 3.57
C GLY A 525 -11.16 -44.67 4.61
N ASN A 526 -10.98 -45.47 5.67
CA ASN A 526 -11.92 -45.56 6.80
C ASN A 526 -11.74 -44.46 7.85
N ARG A 527 -10.72 -43.61 7.73
CA ARG A 527 -10.47 -42.52 8.66
C ARG A 527 -11.10 -41.23 8.14
N LYS A 528 -11.96 -40.62 8.96
CA LYS A 528 -12.47 -39.26 8.75
C LYS A 528 -11.51 -38.30 9.42
N MET A 529 -10.78 -37.52 8.63
CA MET A 529 -9.93 -36.43 9.14
C MET A 529 -10.60 -35.10 8.83
N GLY A 530 -10.56 -34.15 9.75
CA GLY A 530 -11.19 -32.87 9.51
C GLY A 530 -11.20 -31.97 10.72
N SER A 531 -11.73 -30.77 10.51
CA SER A 531 -12.02 -29.82 11.58
C SER A 531 -13.40 -29.23 11.39
N LYS A 532 -14.09 -29.00 12.51
CA LYS A 532 -15.29 -28.17 12.53
C LYS A 532 -14.90 -26.82 13.11
N LYS A 533 -15.15 -25.77 12.33
CA LYS A 533 -15.01 -24.37 12.76
C LYS A 533 -16.41 -23.78 12.85
N GLU A 534 -16.80 -23.38 14.04
CA GLU A 534 -18.01 -22.59 14.27
C GLU A 534 -17.58 -21.18 14.65
N THR A 535 -18.01 -20.22 13.84
CA THR A 535 -17.75 -18.79 14.01
C THR A 535 -19.07 -18.13 14.38
N THR A 536 -19.19 -17.63 15.60
CA THR A 536 -20.35 -16.83 16.02
C THR A 536 -19.94 -15.37 16.07
N THR A 537 -20.51 -14.53 15.21
CA THR A 537 -20.26 -13.09 15.16
C THR A 537 -21.47 -12.35 15.70
N ARG A 538 -21.31 -11.63 16.81
CA ARG A 538 -22.33 -10.75 17.38
C ARG A 538 -21.97 -9.30 17.09
N VAL A 539 -22.90 -8.57 16.48
CA VAL A 539 -22.77 -7.15 16.17
C VAL A 539 -23.40 -6.35 17.28
N TYR A 540 -22.62 -5.47 17.89
CA TYR A 540 -23.08 -4.55 18.92
C TYR A 540 -22.98 -3.12 18.39
N GLU A 541 -24.03 -2.34 18.65
CA GLU A 541 -24.05 -0.89 18.43
C GLU A 541 -23.49 -0.23 19.70
N MET A 542 -22.48 0.61 19.54
CA MET A 542 -22.01 1.44 20.65
C MET A 542 -22.91 2.66 20.80
N SER A 543 -23.23 3.02 22.04
CA SER A 543 -23.82 4.32 22.35
C SER A 543 -22.81 5.44 22.17
#